data_AF-A0A6C0JC87-F1
#
_entry.id   AF-A0A6C0JC87-F1
#
_cell.length_a   1.000
_cell.length_b   1.000
_cell.length_c   1.000
_cell.angle_alpha   90.00
_cell.angle_beta   90.00
_cell.angle_gamma   90.00
#
_symmetry.space_group_name_H-M   'P 1'
#
loop_
_entity.id
_entity.type
_entity.pdbx_description
1 polymer ?
#
loop_
_entity_poly.entity_id
_entity_poly.type
_entity_poly.pdbx_seq_one_letter_code
_entity_poly.pdbx_strand_id
1 'polypeptide(L)'
;MDELYITPNSPLSPKNESNITNLISIVENKNEEDKEIEVFWYGFKQSILNFSKNNDKIYKNLYYQLEFISNKLNNLKKNKQFLNIIEIISNFINDCIIIIFNELIDSYHSNIFITNIKRWEIIIEQNSTEKFLNKELVLYARIYNKIVSKNNIISNDDHIRFFKSIDINNYNENEKIIELTFLVLKYNVSYYLDIILKNYLYIIPYLNQKYKLNIHKSTKGTKIIKLLKNHI
;
A
#
# COMPACT_ATOMS: atom_id res chain seq x y z
N MET A 1 42.15 -7.52 -4.02
CA MET A 1 40.81 -7.26 -4.59
C MET A 1 39.87 -7.87 -3.58
N ASP A 2 39.47 -7.07 -2.60
CA ASP A 2 38.68 -7.56 -1.48
C ASP A 2 37.22 -7.17 -1.73
N GLU A 3 36.39 -8.20 -1.84
CA GLU A 3 34.96 -8.07 -2.05
C GLU A 3 34.31 -7.49 -0.79
N LEU A 4 33.74 -6.29 -0.93
CA LEU A 4 32.88 -5.68 0.08
C LEU A 4 31.58 -6.49 0.18
N TYR A 5 31.51 -7.37 1.17
CA TYR A 5 30.29 -8.02 1.61
C TYR A 5 29.30 -6.97 2.15
N ILE A 6 28.25 -6.69 1.37
CA ILE A 6 27.08 -5.94 1.85
C ILE A 6 26.28 -6.91 2.72
N THR A 7 26.35 -6.73 4.04
CA THR A 7 25.47 -7.45 4.98
C THR A 7 24.03 -6.96 4.82
N PRO A 8 23.04 -7.84 4.62
CA PRO A 8 21.63 -7.47 4.69
C PRO A 8 21.19 -7.37 6.16
N ASN A 9 20.40 -6.34 6.47
CA ASN A 9 19.69 -6.11 7.73
C ASN A 9 20.55 -5.69 8.93
N SER A 10 20.78 -4.38 9.07
CA SER A 10 20.88 -3.79 10.40
C SER A 10 19.45 -3.50 10.90
N PRO A 11 19.02 -4.08 12.05
CA PRO A 11 17.80 -3.68 12.72
C PRO A 11 17.84 -2.18 13.05
N LEU A 12 16.68 -1.61 13.37
CA LEU A 12 16.62 -0.26 13.92
C LEU A 12 17.55 -0.16 15.14
N SER A 13 18.24 0.97 15.26
CA SER A 13 19.13 1.23 16.39
C SER A 13 18.36 1.00 17.71
N PRO A 14 18.95 0.27 18.70
CA PRO A 14 18.30 -0.07 19.98
C PRO A 14 17.80 1.15 20.78
N LYS A 15 18.37 2.33 20.53
CA LYS A 15 17.96 3.58 21.20
C LYS A 15 16.59 4.07 20.73
N ASN A 16 16.16 3.74 19.51
CA ASN A 16 14.84 4.12 19.01
C ASN A 16 13.77 3.10 19.44
N GLU A 17 14.10 1.81 19.50
CA GLU A 17 13.15 0.75 19.89
C GLU A 17 12.69 0.87 21.37
N SER A 18 13.59 1.23 22.28
CA SER A 18 13.25 1.39 23.70
C SER A 18 12.30 2.56 23.97
N ASN A 19 12.51 3.69 23.30
CA ASN A 19 11.61 4.86 23.41
C ASN A 19 10.24 4.59 22.79
N ILE A 20 10.18 3.87 21.68
CA ILE A 20 8.93 3.49 21.01
C ILE A 20 8.11 2.54 21.89
N THR A 21 8.75 1.52 22.46
CA THR A 21 8.08 0.53 23.32
C THR A 21 7.53 1.18 24.59
N ASN A 22 8.28 2.14 25.16
CA ASN A 22 7.83 2.92 26.31
C ASN A 22 6.65 3.84 25.96
N LEU A 23 6.66 4.50 24.80
CA LEU A 23 5.55 5.37 24.39
C LEU A 23 4.29 4.57 24.04
N ILE A 24 4.44 3.43 23.35
CA ILE A 24 3.32 2.52 23.06
C ILE A 24 2.73 2.00 24.37
N SER A 25 3.54 1.53 25.32
CA SER A 25 3.04 1.05 26.61
C SER A 25 2.35 2.14 27.44
N ILE A 26 2.80 3.40 27.36
CA ILE A 26 2.13 4.54 27.99
C ILE A 26 0.74 4.77 27.39
N VAL A 27 0.63 4.73 26.05
CA VAL A 27 -0.66 4.85 25.35
C VAL A 27 -1.54 3.64 25.66
N GLU A 28 -0.95 2.44 25.78
CA GLU A 28 -1.68 1.22 26.07
C GLU A 28 -2.31 1.17 27.47
N ASN A 29 -1.76 1.90 28.42
CA ASN A 29 -2.29 1.95 29.78
C ASN A 29 -3.44 2.96 29.98
N LYS A 30 -3.87 3.67 28.93
CA LYS A 30 -5.00 4.60 28.98
C LYS A 30 -6.25 4.00 28.33
N ASN A 31 -7.38 4.01 29.04
CA ASN A 31 -8.69 3.69 28.48
C ASN A 31 -9.23 4.88 27.69
N GLU A 32 -8.73 5.07 26.47
CA GLU A 32 -9.20 6.09 25.53
C GLU A 32 -9.82 5.42 24.30
N GLU A 33 -10.94 5.98 23.81
CA GLU A 33 -11.68 5.49 22.63
C GLU A 33 -10.84 5.49 21.34
N ASP A 34 -9.73 6.23 21.30
CA ASP A 34 -8.85 6.39 20.15
C ASP A 34 -7.45 5.77 20.31
N LYS A 35 -7.26 4.98 21.38
CA LYS A 35 -5.97 4.36 21.71
C LYS A 35 -5.34 3.62 20.52
N GLU A 36 -6.13 2.82 19.80
CA GLU A 36 -5.64 2.03 18.65
C GLU A 36 -5.17 2.92 17.49
N ILE A 37 -5.86 4.04 17.26
CA ILE A 37 -5.50 5.03 16.24
C ILE A 37 -4.18 5.70 16.59
N GLU A 38 -3.98 6.06 17.87
CA GLU A 38 -2.75 6.71 18.34
C GLU A 38 -1.54 5.75 18.27
N VAL A 39 -1.71 4.51 18.74
CA VAL A 39 -0.67 3.46 18.64
C VAL A 39 -0.31 3.21 17.17
N PHE A 40 -1.32 3.08 16.30
CA PHE A 40 -1.10 2.94 14.87
C PHE A 40 -0.31 4.12 14.30
N TRP A 41 -0.78 5.35 14.54
CA TRP A 41 -0.15 6.56 14.00
C TRP A 41 1.31 6.65 14.41
N TYR A 42 1.62 6.37 15.67
CA TYR A 42 2.98 6.42 16.18
C TYR A 42 3.91 5.43 15.46
N GLY A 43 3.51 4.16 15.36
CA GLY A 43 4.29 3.14 14.64
C GLY A 43 4.39 3.40 13.13
N PHE A 44 3.31 3.93 12.54
CA PHE A 44 3.27 4.28 11.13
C PHE A 44 4.28 5.39 10.80
N LYS A 45 4.29 6.49 11.56
CA LYS A 45 5.25 7.60 11.37
C LYS A 45 6.70 7.12 11.34
N GLN A 46 7.07 6.31 12.31
CA GLN A 46 8.44 5.80 12.39
C GLN A 46 8.78 4.95 11.16
N SER A 47 7.84 4.12 10.70
CA SER A 47 8.01 3.33 9.48
C SER A 47 8.29 4.22 8.27
N ILE A 48 7.50 5.28 8.08
CA ILE A 48 7.67 6.23 6.96
C ILE A 48 9.03 6.94 6.99
N LEU A 49 9.45 7.42 8.15
CA LEU A 49 10.76 8.06 8.32
C LEU A 49 11.90 7.08 8.03
N ASN A 50 11.76 5.82 8.46
CA ASN A 50 12.76 4.79 8.20
C ASN A 50 12.86 4.43 6.70
N PHE A 51 11.74 4.40 5.98
CA PHE A 51 11.74 4.11 4.54
C PHE A 51 12.47 5.18 3.74
N SER A 52 12.34 6.43 4.16
CA SER A 52 12.88 7.59 3.45
C SER A 52 14.29 7.99 3.88
N LYS A 53 14.84 7.38 4.94
CA LYS A 53 16.11 7.80 5.58
C LYS A 53 17.32 7.91 4.64
N ASN A 54 17.34 7.13 3.56
CA ASN A 54 18.44 7.09 2.59
C ASN A 54 18.23 8.05 1.41
N ASN A 55 17.11 8.77 1.34
CA ASN A 55 16.80 9.74 0.30
C ASN A 55 16.42 11.07 0.95
N ASP A 56 17.40 11.97 1.11
CA ASP A 56 17.26 13.23 1.82
C ASP A 56 16.08 14.10 1.35
N LYS A 57 15.84 14.12 0.04
CA LYS A 57 14.76 14.93 -0.54
C LYS A 57 13.40 14.39 -0.09
N ILE A 58 13.20 13.07 -0.19
CA ILE A 58 11.96 12.41 0.20
C ILE A 58 11.80 12.45 1.72
N TYR A 59 12.88 12.21 2.48
CA TYR A 59 12.88 12.26 3.93
C TYR A 59 12.42 13.62 4.44
N LYS A 60 13.01 14.72 3.95
CA LYS A 60 12.62 16.07 4.36
C LYS A 60 11.15 16.34 4.05
N ASN A 61 10.70 15.99 2.85
CA ASN A 61 9.30 16.19 2.46
C ASN A 61 8.33 15.43 3.39
N LEU A 62 8.55 14.13 3.60
CA LEU A 62 7.70 13.31 4.47
C LEU A 62 7.79 13.73 5.94
N TYR A 63 8.96 14.13 6.43
CA TYR A 63 9.15 14.61 7.79
C TYR A 63 8.27 15.83 8.08
N TYR A 64 8.31 16.86 7.22
CA TYR A 64 7.51 18.06 7.42
C TYR A 64 5.99 17.78 7.33
N GLN A 65 5.58 16.92 6.40
CA GLN A 65 4.18 16.49 6.31
C GLN A 65 3.73 15.76 7.58
N LEU A 66 4.56 14.87 8.12
CA LEU A 66 4.27 14.12 9.35
C LEU A 66 4.14 15.01 10.57
N GLU A 67 4.99 16.03 10.71
CA GLU A 67 4.87 17.01 11.80
C GLU A 67 3.58 17.83 11.66
N PHE A 68 3.31 18.36 10.46
CA PHE A 68 2.09 19.12 10.19
C PHE A 68 0.83 18.31 10.51
N ILE A 69 0.76 17.07 10.03
CA ILE A 69 -0.37 16.18 10.29
C ILE A 69 -0.46 15.88 11.78
N SER A 70 0.64 15.54 12.46
CA SER A 70 0.62 15.26 13.91
C SER A 70 0.02 16.42 14.72
N ASN A 71 0.40 17.66 14.38
CA ASN A 71 -0.16 18.85 15.03
C ASN A 71 -1.66 18.99 14.76
N LYS A 72 -2.10 18.74 13.52
CA LYS A 72 -3.51 18.74 13.15
C LYS A 72 -4.31 17.68 13.90
N LEU A 73 -3.79 16.45 13.98
CA LEU A 73 -4.43 15.33 14.69
C LEU A 73 -4.59 15.62 16.19
N ASN A 74 -3.58 16.21 16.83
CA ASN A 74 -3.66 16.61 18.24
C ASN A 74 -4.79 17.61 18.51
N ASN A 75 -5.01 18.56 17.59
CA ASN A 75 -6.12 19.51 17.71
C ASN A 75 -7.48 18.83 17.52
N LEU A 76 -7.59 17.92 16.56
CA LEU A 76 -8.82 17.16 16.33
C LEU A 76 -9.16 16.23 17.50
N LYS A 77 -8.14 15.60 18.12
CA LYS A 77 -8.31 14.76 19.32
C LYS A 77 -8.88 15.56 20.48
N LYS A 78 -8.34 16.76 20.75
CA LYS A 78 -8.90 17.68 21.77
C LYS A 78 -10.37 18.01 21.52
N ASN A 79 -10.76 18.10 20.24
CA ASN A 79 -12.13 18.39 19.82
C ASN A 79 -13.00 17.14 19.62
N LYS A 80 -12.49 15.93 19.91
CA LYS A 80 -13.18 14.64 19.71
C LYS A 80 -13.68 14.41 18.28
N GLN A 81 -12.97 14.94 17.27
CA GLN A 81 -13.33 14.81 15.85
C GLN A 81 -12.70 13.58 15.22
N PHE A 82 -13.11 12.39 15.68
CA PHE A 82 -12.43 11.13 15.35
C PHE A 82 -12.55 10.71 13.87
N LEU A 83 -13.70 10.93 13.23
CA LEU A 83 -13.84 10.64 11.79
C LEU A 83 -12.86 11.47 10.95
N ASN A 84 -12.65 12.74 11.31
CA ASN A 84 -11.69 13.61 10.62
C ASN A 84 -10.24 13.13 10.82
N ILE A 85 -9.93 12.56 11.98
CA ILE A 85 -8.61 11.93 12.24
C ILE A 85 -8.43 10.75 11.29
N ILE A 86 -9.42 9.86 11.20
CA ILE A 86 -9.38 8.69 10.33
C ILE A 86 -9.22 9.11 8.86
N GLU A 87 -9.97 10.11 8.41
CA GLU A 87 -9.90 10.65 7.06
C GLU A 87 -8.49 11.18 6.74
N ILE A 88 -7.92 12.02 7.63
CA ILE A 88 -6.59 12.61 7.41
C ILE A 88 -5.50 11.55 7.35
N ILE A 89 -5.52 10.57 8.25
CA ILE A 89 -4.55 9.48 8.26
C ILE A 89 -4.70 8.65 6.97
N SER A 90 -5.93 8.37 6.55
CA SER A 90 -6.19 7.59 5.32
C SER A 90 -5.72 8.31 4.06
N ASN A 91 -5.97 9.62 3.96
CA ASN A 91 -5.47 10.44 2.85
C ASN A 91 -3.94 10.46 2.81
N PHE A 92 -3.30 10.60 3.97
CA PHE A 92 -1.84 10.54 4.03
C PHE A 92 -1.27 9.16 3.70
N ILE A 93 -1.96 8.07 4.04
CA ILE A 93 -1.60 6.72 3.60
C ILE A 93 -1.68 6.61 2.07
N ASN A 94 -2.72 7.17 1.43
CA ASN A 94 -2.83 7.20 -0.03
C ASN A 94 -1.63 7.93 -0.66
N ASP A 95 -1.25 9.10 -0.13
CA ASP A 95 -0.08 9.84 -0.58
C ASP A 95 1.21 9.03 -0.42
N CYS A 96 1.36 8.34 0.71
CA CYS A 96 2.50 7.46 0.98
C CYS A 96 2.57 6.27 0.01
N ILE A 97 1.43 5.70 -0.42
CA ILE A 97 1.44 4.64 -1.44
C ILE A 97 2.12 5.15 -2.71
N ILE A 98 1.80 6.37 -3.14
CA ILE A 98 2.39 6.93 -4.36
C ILE A 98 3.88 7.15 -4.17
N ILE A 99 4.29 7.81 -3.09
CA ILE A 99 5.70 8.14 -2.85
C ILE A 99 6.56 6.88 -2.68
N ILE A 100 6.17 5.95 -1.80
CA ILE A 100 6.99 4.78 -1.45
C ILE A 100 7.15 3.87 -2.67
N PHE A 101 6.05 3.56 -3.32
CA PHE A 101 6.10 2.61 -4.41
C PHE A 101 6.63 3.24 -5.69
N ASN A 102 6.52 4.56 -5.91
CA ASN A 102 7.15 5.20 -7.07
C ASN A 102 8.67 5.40 -6.91
N GLU A 103 9.13 5.74 -5.69
CA GLU A 103 10.48 6.28 -5.50
C GLU A 103 11.42 5.43 -4.62
N LEU A 104 10.90 4.53 -3.77
CA LEU A 104 11.66 3.87 -2.69
C LEU A 104 11.61 2.33 -2.79
N ILE A 105 11.53 1.80 -4.01
CA ILE A 105 11.21 0.39 -4.27
C ILE A 105 12.28 -0.56 -3.72
N ASP A 106 11.99 -1.16 -2.57
CA ASP A 106 12.54 -2.44 -2.18
C ASP A 106 11.47 -3.35 -1.57
N SER A 107 11.69 -4.66 -1.66
CA SER A 107 10.73 -5.67 -1.18
C SER A 107 10.53 -5.63 0.34
N TYR A 108 11.51 -5.15 1.11
CA TYR A 108 11.46 -5.13 2.56
C TYR A 108 10.52 -4.02 3.06
N HIS A 109 10.76 -2.79 2.64
CA HIS A 109 9.97 -1.61 3.00
C HIS A 109 8.54 -1.69 2.46
N SER A 110 8.35 -2.17 1.23
CA SER A 110 7.02 -2.39 0.67
C SER A 110 6.20 -3.42 1.47
N ASN A 111 6.80 -4.50 1.95
CA ASN A 111 6.11 -5.48 2.81
C ASN A 111 5.70 -4.90 4.17
N ILE A 112 6.56 -4.09 4.80
CA ILE A 112 6.22 -3.40 6.06
C ILE A 112 5.07 -2.44 5.82
N PHE A 113 5.13 -1.65 4.75
CA PHE A 113 4.09 -0.68 4.43
C PHE A 113 2.74 -1.34 4.12
N ILE A 114 2.72 -2.45 3.39
CA ILE A 114 1.50 -3.25 3.17
C ILE A 114 0.91 -3.78 4.48
N THR A 115 1.77 -4.14 5.44
CA THR A 115 1.33 -4.57 6.78
C THR A 115 0.66 -3.41 7.52
N ASN A 116 1.21 -2.20 7.44
CA ASN A 116 0.58 -1.01 8.00
C ASN A 116 -0.77 -0.71 7.35
N ILE A 117 -0.90 -0.81 6.03
CA ILE A 117 -2.19 -0.62 5.34
C ILE A 117 -3.23 -1.60 5.86
N LYS A 118 -2.89 -2.89 6.00
CA LYS A 118 -3.82 -3.91 6.54
C LYS A 118 -4.25 -3.61 7.97
N ARG A 119 -3.32 -3.18 8.83
CA ARG A 119 -3.65 -2.78 10.22
C ARG A 119 -4.62 -1.60 10.22
N TRP A 120 -4.39 -0.63 9.34
CA TRP A 120 -5.27 0.53 9.24
C TRP A 120 -6.68 0.19 8.72
N GLU A 121 -6.80 -0.69 7.72
CA GLU A 121 -8.10 -1.17 7.24
C GLU A 121 -8.93 -1.78 8.38
N ILE A 122 -8.31 -2.59 9.26
CA ILE A 122 -8.99 -3.17 10.43
C ILE A 122 -9.50 -2.07 11.36
N ILE A 123 -8.66 -1.06 11.65
CA ILE A 123 -9.04 0.07 12.50
C ILE A 123 -10.20 0.85 11.87
N ILE A 124 -10.18 1.11 10.56
CA ILE A 124 -11.30 1.76 9.86
C ILE A 124 -12.57 0.94 10.03
N GLU A 125 -12.53 -0.36 9.73
CA GLU A 125 -13.70 -1.25 9.78
C GLU A 125 -14.33 -1.32 11.18
N GLN A 126 -13.52 -1.18 12.24
CA GLN A 126 -14.00 -1.17 13.63
C GLN A 126 -14.59 0.18 14.06
N ASN A 127 -14.15 1.29 13.45
CA ASN A 127 -14.45 2.64 13.92
C ASN A 127 -15.33 3.46 12.96
N SER A 128 -15.54 3.01 11.72
CA SER A 128 -16.35 3.72 10.73
C SER A 128 -16.95 2.79 9.68
N THR A 129 -18.13 3.16 9.17
CA THR A 129 -18.75 2.55 7.99
C THR A 129 -18.29 3.20 6.68
N GLU A 130 -17.57 4.31 6.75
CA GLU A 130 -17.10 5.07 5.59
C GLU A 130 -15.81 4.47 4.98
N LYS A 131 -15.66 4.65 3.67
CA LYS A 131 -14.48 4.20 2.92
C LYS A 131 -13.50 5.36 2.77
N PHE A 132 -12.45 5.38 3.58
CA PHE A 132 -11.43 6.44 3.52
C PHE A 132 -10.19 6.10 2.68
N LEU A 133 -9.89 4.81 2.49
CA LEU A 133 -8.78 4.40 1.62
C LEU A 133 -9.24 4.22 0.17
N ASN A 134 -8.41 4.67 -0.77
CA ASN A 134 -8.63 4.42 -2.19
C ASN A 134 -8.34 2.93 -2.48
N LYS A 135 -9.40 2.16 -2.80
CA LYS A 135 -9.32 0.70 -2.89
C LYS A 135 -8.44 0.25 -4.04
N GLU A 136 -8.45 0.97 -5.13
CA GLU A 136 -7.70 0.67 -6.35
C GLU A 136 -6.21 0.91 -6.13
N LEU A 137 -5.87 1.99 -5.43
CA LEU A 137 -4.49 2.31 -5.04
C LEU A 137 -3.93 1.27 -4.06
N VAL A 138 -4.74 0.85 -3.08
CA VAL A 138 -4.38 -0.24 -2.15
C VAL A 138 -4.23 -1.59 -2.89
N LEU A 139 -5.15 -1.89 -3.81
CA LEU A 139 -5.09 -3.11 -4.63
C LEU A 139 -3.84 -3.12 -5.49
N TYR A 140 -3.51 -1.99 -6.11
CA TYR A 140 -2.26 -1.82 -6.84
C TYR A 140 -1.05 -2.09 -5.97
N ALA A 141 -0.92 -1.41 -4.82
CA ALA A 141 0.20 -1.56 -3.89
C ALA A 141 0.42 -3.03 -3.52
N ARG A 142 -0.67 -3.77 -3.30
CA ARG A 142 -0.67 -5.20 -2.97
C ARG A 142 -0.21 -6.09 -4.12
N ILE A 143 -0.72 -5.85 -5.32
CA ILE A 143 -0.31 -6.55 -6.54
C ILE A 143 1.18 -6.32 -6.77
N TYR A 144 1.60 -5.06 -6.72
CA TYR A 144 2.96 -4.67 -7.01
C TYR A 144 3.95 -5.23 -5.99
N ASN A 145 3.68 -5.08 -4.69
CA ASN A 145 4.49 -5.69 -3.64
C ASN A 145 4.68 -7.21 -3.86
N LYS A 146 3.63 -7.91 -4.30
CA LYS A 146 3.70 -9.34 -4.62
C LYS A 146 4.55 -9.64 -5.84
N ILE A 147 4.48 -8.81 -6.88
CA ILE A 147 5.31 -8.93 -8.09
C ILE A 147 6.78 -8.74 -7.74
N VAL A 148 7.12 -7.67 -7.03
CA VAL A 148 8.49 -7.37 -6.58
C VAL A 148 9.03 -8.49 -5.71
N SER A 149 8.27 -8.90 -4.68
CA SER A 149 8.67 -9.96 -3.75
C SER A 149 8.84 -11.33 -4.43
N LYS A 150 8.03 -11.65 -5.45
CA LYS A 150 8.08 -12.95 -6.15
C LYS A 150 9.21 -13.03 -7.18
N ASN A 151 9.52 -11.92 -7.84
CA ASN A 151 10.41 -11.92 -9.01
C ASN A 151 11.77 -11.27 -8.72
N ASN A 152 12.04 -10.80 -7.50
CA ASN A 152 13.26 -10.06 -7.12
C ASN A 152 13.56 -8.89 -8.09
N ILE A 153 12.51 -8.25 -8.60
CA ILE A 153 12.63 -7.16 -9.57
C ILE A 153 12.96 -5.88 -8.81
N ILE A 154 14.12 -5.29 -9.08
CA ILE A 154 14.60 -4.06 -8.45
C ILE A 154 14.03 -2.81 -9.14
N SER A 155 13.74 -2.87 -10.44
CA SER A 155 12.83 -1.95 -11.13
C SER A 155 12.46 -2.56 -12.50
N ASN A 156 11.28 -2.26 -13.02
CA ASN A 156 10.85 -2.68 -14.35
C ASN A 156 10.09 -1.53 -15.02
N ASP A 157 10.26 -1.32 -16.32
CA ASP A 157 9.56 -0.31 -17.10
C ASP A 157 8.03 -0.38 -16.95
N ASP A 158 7.49 -1.58 -16.74
CA ASP A 158 6.05 -1.78 -16.50
C ASP A 158 5.55 -1.07 -15.24
N HIS A 159 6.39 -0.96 -14.20
CA HIS A 159 6.08 -0.29 -12.95
C HIS A 159 6.04 1.24 -13.13
N ILE A 160 7.09 1.78 -13.76
CA ILE A 160 7.19 3.21 -14.05
C ILE A 160 6.03 3.63 -14.96
N ARG A 161 5.66 2.80 -15.95
CA ARG A 161 4.52 3.06 -16.83
C ARG A 161 3.20 3.05 -16.07
N PHE A 162 2.99 2.10 -15.16
CA PHE A 162 1.76 2.06 -14.37
C PHE A 162 1.66 3.30 -13.45
N PHE A 163 2.73 3.67 -12.74
CA PHE A 163 2.67 4.86 -11.89
C PHE A 163 2.46 6.16 -12.64
N LYS A 164 3.11 6.33 -13.80
CA LYS A 164 2.85 7.47 -14.67
C LYS A 164 1.40 7.51 -15.18
N SER A 165 0.73 6.36 -15.23
CA SER A 165 -0.67 6.28 -15.64
C SER A 165 -1.63 6.58 -14.48
N ILE A 166 -1.18 6.48 -13.21
CA ILE A 166 -1.90 6.97 -12.03
C ILE A 166 -1.68 8.49 -11.91
N ASP A 167 -2.13 9.26 -12.90
CA ASP A 167 -2.37 10.68 -12.66
C ASP A 167 -3.66 10.79 -11.85
N ILE A 168 -3.55 11.20 -10.58
CA ILE A 168 -4.68 11.37 -9.66
C ILE A 168 -5.72 12.34 -10.25
N ASN A 169 -5.29 13.26 -11.13
CA ASN A 169 -6.15 14.27 -11.72
C ASN A 169 -6.93 13.80 -12.95
N ASN A 170 -6.63 12.61 -13.49
CA ASN A 170 -7.26 12.09 -14.71
C ASN A 170 -7.68 10.61 -14.56
N TYR A 171 -8.36 10.34 -13.44
CA TYR A 171 -8.67 8.99 -12.97
C TYR A 171 -9.86 8.36 -13.70
N ASN A 172 -9.58 7.46 -14.65
CA ASN A 172 -10.57 6.53 -15.19
C ASN A 172 -10.44 5.17 -14.50
N GLU A 173 -11.31 4.91 -13.52
CA GLU A 173 -11.34 3.68 -12.72
C GLU A 173 -11.29 2.43 -13.62
N ASN A 174 -12.11 2.40 -14.67
CA ASN A 174 -12.26 1.21 -15.50
C ASN A 174 -10.97 0.84 -16.23
N GLU A 175 -10.27 1.85 -16.77
CA GLU A 175 -8.98 1.68 -17.45
C GLU A 175 -7.91 1.18 -16.48
N LYS A 176 -7.88 1.69 -15.25
CA LYS A 176 -6.88 1.28 -14.24
C LYS A 176 -7.04 -0.16 -13.80
N ILE A 177 -8.27 -0.61 -13.58
CA ILE A 177 -8.51 -2.03 -13.26
C ILE A 177 -8.14 -2.94 -14.45
N ILE A 178 -8.35 -2.49 -15.69
CA ILE A 178 -7.90 -3.23 -16.88
C ILE A 178 -6.37 -3.32 -16.90
N GLU A 179 -5.66 -2.21 -16.66
CA GLU A 179 -4.19 -2.21 -16.54
C GLU A 179 -3.69 -3.16 -15.43
N LEU A 180 -4.31 -3.10 -14.24
CA LEU A 180 -4.02 -4.02 -13.13
C LEU A 180 -4.26 -5.48 -13.51
N THR A 181 -5.33 -5.75 -14.25
CA THR A 181 -5.65 -7.11 -14.73
C THR A 181 -4.51 -7.62 -15.62
N PHE A 182 -4.02 -6.81 -16.54
CA PHE A 182 -2.92 -7.20 -17.42
C PHE A 182 -1.61 -7.41 -16.67
N LEU A 183 -1.30 -6.58 -15.67
CA LEU A 183 -0.15 -6.81 -14.79
C LEU A 183 -0.26 -8.16 -14.07
N VAL A 184 -1.41 -8.43 -13.47
CA VAL A 184 -1.63 -9.69 -12.75
C VAL A 184 -1.49 -10.91 -13.67
N LEU A 185 -2.01 -10.82 -14.91
CA LEU A 185 -1.87 -11.86 -15.92
C LEU A 185 -0.39 -12.06 -16.31
N LYS A 186 0.31 -10.97 -16.67
CA LYS A 186 1.72 -10.98 -17.08
C LYS A 186 2.64 -11.64 -16.04
N TYR A 187 2.44 -11.33 -14.76
CA TYR A 187 3.28 -11.86 -13.67
C TYR A 187 2.73 -13.12 -12.98
N ASN A 188 1.66 -13.71 -13.53
CA ASN A 188 1.04 -14.93 -13.03
C ASN A 188 0.65 -14.83 -11.54
N VAL A 189 -0.07 -13.77 -11.15
CA VAL A 189 -0.46 -13.49 -9.75
C VAL A 189 -1.93 -13.83 -9.50
N SER A 190 -2.31 -15.08 -9.80
CA SER A 190 -3.70 -15.57 -9.85
C SER A 190 -4.62 -15.14 -8.69
N TYR A 191 -4.13 -15.10 -7.46
CA TYR A 191 -4.91 -14.65 -6.30
C TYR A 191 -5.50 -13.23 -6.48
N TYR A 192 -4.72 -12.29 -7.01
CA TYR A 192 -5.24 -10.93 -7.24
C TYR A 192 -6.15 -10.86 -8.46
N LEU A 193 -6.05 -11.82 -9.40
CA LEU A 193 -7.01 -11.93 -10.49
C LEU A 193 -8.37 -12.31 -9.94
N ASP A 194 -8.42 -13.29 -9.01
CA ASP A 194 -9.67 -13.65 -8.34
C ASP A 194 -10.29 -12.46 -7.60
N ILE A 195 -9.48 -11.64 -6.92
CA ILE A 195 -9.95 -10.41 -6.27
C ILE A 195 -10.53 -9.41 -7.29
N ILE A 196 -9.83 -9.16 -8.38
CA ILE A 196 -10.30 -8.24 -9.42
C ILE A 196 -11.63 -8.74 -10.00
N LEU A 197 -11.71 -10.01 -10.38
CA LEU A 197 -12.89 -10.58 -11.02
C LEU A 197 -14.12 -10.60 -10.10
N LYS A 198 -13.91 -10.75 -8.78
CA LYS A 198 -14.98 -10.69 -7.78
C LYS A 198 -15.58 -9.28 -7.66
N ASN A 199 -14.75 -8.25 -7.74
CA ASN A 199 -15.17 -6.86 -7.50
C ASN A 199 -15.54 -6.11 -8.79
N TYR A 200 -14.96 -6.49 -9.94
CA TYR A 200 -15.09 -5.77 -11.22
C TYR A 200 -15.60 -6.72 -12.31
N LEU A 201 -16.91 -6.96 -12.30
CA LEU A 201 -17.56 -7.99 -13.14
C LEU A 201 -17.43 -7.75 -14.66
N TYR A 202 -17.13 -6.52 -15.09
CA TYR A 202 -16.96 -6.17 -16.50
C TYR A 202 -15.62 -6.65 -17.08
N ILE A 203 -14.67 -7.08 -16.25
CA ILE A 203 -13.37 -7.59 -16.72
C ILE A 203 -13.52 -8.88 -17.53
N ILE A 204 -14.46 -9.75 -17.15
CA ILE A 204 -14.71 -11.01 -17.87
C ILE A 204 -15.21 -10.78 -19.31
N PRO A 205 -16.30 -10.01 -19.55
CA PRO A 205 -16.71 -9.73 -20.92
C PRO A 205 -15.62 -9.01 -21.72
N TYR A 206 -14.85 -8.11 -21.08
CA TYR A 206 -13.71 -7.47 -21.74
C TYR A 206 -12.63 -8.48 -22.20
N LEU A 207 -12.22 -9.42 -21.33
CA LEU A 207 -11.25 -10.46 -21.69
C LEU A 207 -11.79 -11.40 -22.78
N ASN A 208 -13.06 -11.79 -22.70
CA ASN A 208 -13.71 -12.63 -23.70
C ASN A 208 -13.72 -11.96 -25.07
N GLN A 209 -14.08 -10.68 -25.13
CA GLN A 209 -14.07 -9.90 -26.36
C GLN A 209 -12.65 -9.74 -26.92
N LYS A 210 -11.68 -9.36 -26.08
CA LYS A 210 -10.29 -9.09 -26.50
C LYS A 210 -9.60 -10.33 -27.05
N TYR A 211 -9.80 -11.49 -26.41
CA TYR A 211 -9.09 -12.72 -26.74
C TYR A 211 -9.95 -13.78 -27.45
N LYS A 212 -11.21 -13.45 -27.79
CA LYS A 212 -12.18 -14.38 -28.39
C LYS A 212 -12.34 -15.66 -27.57
N LEU A 213 -12.52 -15.51 -26.25
CA LEU A 213 -12.64 -16.60 -25.28
C LEU A 213 -14.07 -16.69 -24.70
N ASN A 214 -14.35 -17.83 -24.05
CA ASN A 214 -15.58 -18.09 -23.30
C ASN A 214 -15.30 -18.33 -21.81
N ILE A 215 -14.82 -17.30 -21.12
CA ILE A 215 -14.59 -17.31 -19.66
C ILE A 215 -15.92 -17.04 -18.94
N HIS A 216 -16.28 -17.89 -17.99
CA HIS A 216 -17.43 -17.71 -17.09
C HIS A 216 -17.04 -17.00 -15.79
N LYS A 217 -18.04 -16.38 -15.11
CA LYS A 217 -17.86 -15.67 -13.83
C LYS A 217 -17.26 -16.50 -12.71
N SER A 218 -17.50 -17.81 -12.71
CA SER A 218 -16.98 -18.75 -11.70
C SER A 218 -15.59 -19.30 -12.03
N THR A 219 -14.99 -18.93 -13.17
CA THR A 219 -13.69 -19.44 -13.57
C THR A 219 -12.59 -18.83 -12.69
N LYS A 220 -11.85 -19.69 -11.98
CA LYS A 220 -10.70 -19.28 -11.15
C LYS A 220 -9.60 -18.61 -12.00
N GLY A 221 -8.94 -17.61 -11.43
CA GLY A 221 -7.86 -16.85 -12.04
C GLY A 221 -6.71 -17.71 -12.52
N THR A 222 -6.37 -18.80 -11.81
CA THR A 222 -5.37 -19.79 -12.26
C THR A 222 -5.72 -20.45 -13.58
N LYS A 223 -7.01 -20.75 -13.83
CA LYS A 223 -7.48 -21.32 -15.11
C LYS A 223 -7.45 -20.26 -16.21
N ILE A 224 -7.86 -19.03 -15.89
CA ILE A 224 -7.85 -17.90 -16.84
C ILE A 224 -6.42 -17.59 -17.31
N ILE A 225 -5.46 -17.52 -16.38
CA ILE A 225 -4.04 -17.32 -16.70
C ILE A 225 -3.53 -18.43 -17.62
N LYS A 226 -3.86 -19.70 -17.34
CA LYS A 226 -3.47 -20.82 -18.21
C LYS A 226 -4.06 -20.71 -19.62
N LEU A 227 -5.33 -20.34 -19.74
CA LEU A 227 -5.99 -20.14 -21.03
C LEU A 227 -5.34 -18.99 -21.82
N LEU A 228 -4.96 -17.92 -21.13
CA LEU A 228 -4.38 -16.72 -21.74
C LEU A 228 -2.88 -16.82 -21.99
N LYS A 229 -2.19 -17.88 -21.55
CA LYS A 229 -0.74 -18.03 -21.67
C LYS A 229 -0.22 -17.98 -23.12
N ASN A 230 -1.06 -18.32 -24.10
CA ASN A 230 -0.71 -18.27 -25.52
C ASN A 230 -1.04 -16.91 -26.17
N HIS A 231 -1.64 -15.99 -25.43
CA HIS A 231 -2.10 -14.69 -25.90
C HIS A 231 -1.38 -13.50 -25.26
N ILE A 232 -0.53 -13.75 -24.25
CA ILE A 232 0.18 -12.78 -23.40
C ILE A 232 1.64 -13.17 -23.37
#